data_AF-A0A7C6HAM1-F1
#
_entry.id   AF-A0A7C6HAM1-F1
#
_cell.length_a   1.000
_cell.length_b   1.000
_cell.length_c   1.000
_cell.angle_alpha   90.00
_cell.angle_beta   90.00
_cell.angle_gamma   90.00
#
_symmetry.space_group_name_H-M   'P 1'
#
loop_
_entity.id
_entity.type
_entity.pdbx_description
1 polymer ?
#
loop_
_entity_poly.entity_id
_entity_poly.type
_entity_poly.pdbx_seq_one_letter_code
_entity_poly.pdbx_strand_id
1 'polypeptide(L)'
;MDNNYMNEGYQYAPQYEDPNNKPLDLKDWIIVLIVQMIPCIGFIMTLVWAFGAGNVNRKRYCQANLIILAISFVLNIVGFILLITVFAGAMASFFSQFSEELESSLAAIRMLFSFM
;
A
#
# COMPACT_ATOMS: atom_id res chain seq x y z
N MET A 1 -9.22 -17.02 68.79
CA MET A 1 -8.77 -16.54 67.47
C MET A 1 -9.15 -17.62 66.47
N ASP A 2 -10.41 -17.64 66.02
CA ASP A 2 -10.85 -18.58 64.99
C ASP A 2 -10.76 -17.89 63.64
N ASN A 3 -9.71 -18.25 62.91
CA ASN A 3 -9.41 -17.72 61.59
C ASN A 3 -10.21 -18.50 60.55
N ASN A 4 -11.48 -18.10 60.33
CA ASN A 4 -12.24 -18.50 59.15
C ASN A 4 -11.82 -17.64 57.95
N TYR A 5 -10.71 -18.01 57.31
CA TYR A 5 -10.42 -17.56 55.95
C TYR A 5 -10.95 -18.63 54.99
N MET A 6 -12.12 -18.37 54.40
CA MET A 6 -12.56 -19.10 53.22
C MET A 6 -11.56 -18.84 52.10
N ASN A 7 -10.78 -19.86 51.76
CA ASN A 7 -9.94 -19.87 50.57
C ASN A 7 -10.85 -20.29 49.40
N GLU A 8 -11.33 -19.30 48.65
CA GLU A 8 -12.05 -19.55 47.39
C GLU A 8 -11.07 -20.17 46.40
N GLY A 9 -11.19 -21.48 46.21
CA GLY A 9 -10.38 -22.24 45.27
C GLY A 9 -10.65 -21.77 43.85
N TYR A 10 -9.78 -20.91 43.33
CA TYR A 10 -9.67 -20.68 41.88
C TYR A 10 -9.30 -22.01 41.22
N GLN A 11 -10.31 -22.71 40.69
CA GLN A 11 -10.10 -23.81 39.77
C GLN A 11 -9.35 -23.29 38.55
N TYR A 12 -8.05 -23.58 38.45
CA TYR A 12 -7.33 -23.51 37.19
C TYR A 12 -7.92 -24.56 36.24
N ALA A 13 -8.87 -24.13 35.40
CA ALA A 13 -9.23 -24.91 34.23
C ALA A 13 -7.99 -24.98 33.32
N PRO A 14 -7.58 -26.16 32.84
CA PRO A 14 -6.46 -26.25 31.91
C PRO A 14 -6.80 -25.43 30.66
N GLN A 15 -6.06 -24.34 30.46
CA GLN A 15 -6.10 -23.58 29.22
C GLN A 15 -5.57 -24.51 28.12
N TYR A 16 -6.46 -25.05 27.30
CA TYR A 16 -6.06 -25.64 26.03
C TYR A 16 -5.47 -24.51 25.18
N GLU A 17 -4.15 -24.39 25.15
CA GLU A 17 -3.46 -23.53 24.20
C GLU A 17 -3.81 -24.01 22.79
N ASP A 18 -4.58 -23.20 22.07
CA ASP A 18 -4.82 -23.43 20.64
C ASP A 18 -3.45 -23.44 19.94
N PRO A 19 -3.03 -24.54 19.30
CA PRO A 19 -1.77 -24.62 18.58
C PRO A 19 -1.61 -23.51 17.52
N ASN A 20 -2.72 -22.97 17.02
CA ASN A 20 -2.75 -21.87 16.06
C ASN A 20 -2.55 -20.49 16.69
N ASN A 21 -2.71 -20.37 18.01
CA ASN A 21 -2.48 -19.13 18.75
C ASN A 21 -1.05 -19.03 19.31
N LYS A 22 -0.22 -20.05 19.09
CA LYS A 22 1.20 -20.01 19.45
C LYS A 22 1.88 -18.84 18.73
N PRO A 23 2.68 -18.00 19.40
CA PRO A 23 3.48 -16.98 18.73
C PRO A 23 4.39 -17.59 17.68
N LEU A 24 4.53 -16.92 16.53
CA LEU A 24 5.50 -17.32 15.51
C LEU A 24 6.91 -17.03 16.01
N ASP A 25 7.82 -17.96 15.75
CA ASP A 25 9.24 -17.79 16.04
C ASP A 25 9.88 -16.85 15.01
N LEU A 26 11.04 -16.28 15.34
CA LEU A 26 11.78 -15.34 14.48
C LEU A 26 12.03 -15.91 13.08
N LYS A 27 12.40 -17.20 13.00
CA LYS A 27 12.63 -17.90 11.74
C LYS A 27 11.39 -17.95 10.84
N ASP A 28 10.21 -18.09 11.43
CA ASP A 28 8.95 -18.19 10.68
C ASP A 28 8.56 -16.82 10.13
N TRP A 29 8.83 -15.75 10.90
CA TRP A 29 8.69 -14.37 10.43
C TRP A 29 9.64 -14.04 9.27
N ILE A 30 10.90 -14.50 9.33
CA ILE A 30 11.86 -14.30 8.24
C ILE A 30 11.34 -14.93 6.94
N ILE A 31 10.77 -16.14 6.99
CA ILE A 31 10.18 -16.80 5.81
C ILE A 31 9.01 -15.97 5.26
N VAL A 32 8.12 -15.48 6.13
CA VAL A 32 7.00 -14.63 5.71
C VAL A 32 7.50 -13.36 5.00
N LEU A 33 8.53 -12.70 5.54
CA LEU A 33 9.10 -11.49 4.95
C LEU A 33 9.81 -11.75 3.62
N ILE A 34 10.58 -12.84 3.49
CA ILE A 34 11.26 -13.21 2.24
C ILE A 34 10.25 -13.48 1.13
N VAL A 35 9.17 -14.21 1.42
CA VAL A 35 8.10 -14.46 0.45
C VAL A 35 7.42 -13.15 0.04
N GLN A 36 7.19 -12.24 0.99
CA GLN A 36 6.57 -10.95 0.74
C GLN A 36 7.44 -10.01 -0.13
N MET A 37 8.77 -10.17 -0.15
CA MET A 37 9.66 -9.38 -1.00
C MET A 37 9.47 -9.65 -2.49
N ILE A 38 8.97 -10.82 -2.86
CA ILE A 38 8.66 -11.13 -4.26
C ILE A 38 7.26 -10.60 -4.56
N PRO A 39 7.06 -9.59 -5.41
CA PRO A 39 5.76 -8.89 -5.52
C PRO A 39 4.62 -9.82 -5.98
N CYS A 40 4.86 -10.66 -7.00
CA CYS A 40 3.82 -11.56 -7.53
C CYS A 40 3.53 -12.72 -6.58
N ILE A 41 4.58 -13.39 -6.09
CA ILE A 41 4.44 -14.56 -5.20
C ILE A 41 3.94 -14.11 -3.82
N GLY A 42 4.47 -13.00 -3.30
CA GLY A 42 4.07 -12.37 -2.06
C GLY A 42 2.59 -12.03 -2.06
N PHE A 43 2.05 -11.43 -3.13
CA PHE A 43 0.62 -11.15 -3.22
C PHE A 43 -0.25 -12.42 -3.14
N ILE A 44 0.09 -13.45 -3.93
CA ILE A 44 -0.65 -14.72 -3.93
C ILE A 44 -0.55 -15.39 -2.56
N MET A 45 0.64 -15.45 -1.96
CA MET A 45 0.85 -16.07 -0.64
C MET A 45 0.16 -15.30 0.49
N THR A 46 0.08 -13.98 0.41
CA THR A 46 -0.71 -13.17 1.35
C THR A 46 -2.19 -13.56 1.29
N LEU A 47 -2.77 -13.78 0.09
CA LEU A 47 -4.17 -14.24 -0.04
C LEU A 47 -4.35 -15.65 0.56
N VAL A 48 -3.45 -16.57 0.23
CA VAL A 48 -3.48 -17.96 0.74
C VAL A 48 -3.40 -17.97 2.27
N TRP A 49 -2.52 -17.17 2.88
CA TRP A 49 -2.38 -17.11 4.34
C TRP A 49 -3.46 -16.27 5.03
N ALA A 50 -4.03 -15.27 4.36
CA ALA A 50 -5.11 -14.44 4.90
C ALA A 50 -6.45 -15.18 5.00
N PHE A 51 -6.73 -16.10 4.06
CA PHE A 51 -7.99 -16.85 4.01
C PHE A 51 -7.84 -18.33 4.38
N GLY A 52 -6.62 -18.86 4.38
CA GLY A 52 -6.33 -20.25 4.75
C GLY A 52 -6.40 -20.54 6.25
N ALA A 53 -6.25 -21.82 6.58
CA ALA A 53 -6.07 -22.30 7.95
C ALA A 53 -4.61 -22.18 8.39
N GLY A 54 -4.37 -21.88 9.67
CA GLY A 54 -3.03 -21.81 10.26
C GLY A 54 -2.92 -20.78 11.37
N ASN A 55 -1.68 -20.36 11.65
CA ASN A 55 -1.36 -19.47 12.76
C ASN A 55 -2.09 -18.11 12.68
N VAL A 56 -2.76 -17.74 13.77
CA VAL A 56 -3.57 -16.51 13.86
C VAL A 56 -2.71 -15.26 13.65
N ASN A 57 -1.47 -15.25 14.13
CA ASN A 57 -0.55 -14.11 13.98
C ASN A 57 -0.19 -13.88 12.51
N ARG A 58 0.10 -14.95 11.76
CA ARG A 58 0.40 -14.85 10.31
C ARG A 58 -0.83 -14.40 9.54
N LYS A 59 -1.99 -14.96 9.86
CA LYS A 59 -3.25 -14.62 9.20
C LYS A 59 -3.59 -13.14 9.35
N ARG A 60 -3.52 -12.60 10.58
CA ARG A 60 -3.80 -11.19 10.87
C ARG A 60 -2.80 -10.25 10.19
N TYR A 61 -1.52 -10.62 10.14
CA TYR A 61 -0.51 -9.87 9.39
C TYR A 61 -0.84 -9.81 7.89
N CYS A 62 -1.18 -10.95 7.28
CA CYS A 62 -1.52 -10.99 5.86
C CYS A 62 -2.79 -10.20 5.55
N GLN A 63 -3.81 -10.27 6.41
CA GLN A 63 -5.03 -9.47 6.28
C GLN A 63 -4.73 -7.96 6.36
N ALA A 64 -3.91 -7.53 7.32
CA ALA A 64 -3.47 -6.14 7.42
C ALA A 64 -2.70 -5.71 6.17
N ASN A 65 -1.81 -6.57 5.65
CA ASN A 65 -1.03 -6.27 4.46
C ASN A 65 -1.90 -6.09 3.21
N LEU A 66 -3.00 -6.86 3.05
CA LEU A 66 -3.96 -6.65 1.96
C LEU A 66 -4.66 -5.28 2.05
N ILE A 67 -5.04 -4.87 3.25
CA ILE A 67 -5.67 -3.56 3.47
C ILE A 67 -4.68 -2.44 3.16
N ILE A 68 -3.44 -2.55 3.65
CA ILE A 68 -2.38 -1.58 3.34
C ILE A 68 -2.13 -1.52 1.84
N LEU A 69 -2.02 -2.65 1.15
CA LEU A 69 -1.81 -2.69 -0.29
C LEU A 69 -2.96 -2.02 -1.05
N ALA A 70 -4.21 -2.26 -0.66
CA ALA A 70 -5.37 -1.61 -1.26
C ALA A 70 -5.36 -0.09 -1.05
N ILE A 71 -5.04 0.37 0.16
CA ILE A 71 -4.93 1.80 0.47
C ILE A 71 -3.78 2.43 -0.33
N SER A 72 -2.61 1.80 -0.33
CA SER A 72 -1.45 2.27 -1.10
C SER A 72 -1.74 2.34 -2.59
N PHE A 73 -2.49 1.39 -3.14
CA PHE A 73 -2.90 1.41 -4.54
C PHE A 73 -3.79 2.61 -4.86
N VAL A 74 -4.81 2.87 -4.03
CA VAL A 74 -5.69 4.03 -4.19
C VAL A 74 -4.90 5.34 -4.07
N LEU A 75 -4.04 5.47 -3.05
CA LEU A 75 -3.20 6.66 -2.86
C LEU A 75 -2.25 6.90 -4.05
N ASN A 76 -1.66 5.84 -4.61
CA ASN A 76 -0.80 5.96 -5.80
C ASN A 76 -1.60 6.43 -7.02
N ILE A 77 -2.81 5.91 -7.24
CA ILE A 77 -3.67 6.37 -8.35
C ILE A 77 -3.97 7.86 -8.19
N VAL A 78 -4.42 8.28 -7.02
CA VAL A 78 -4.76 9.70 -6.75
C VAL A 78 -3.52 10.58 -6.93
N GLY A 79 -2.38 10.18 -6.36
CA GLY A 79 -1.12 10.90 -6.51
C GLY A 79 -0.65 11.00 -7.97
N PHE A 80 -0.81 9.93 -8.75
CA PHE A 80 -0.42 9.89 -10.16
C PHE A 80 -1.31 10.79 -11.02
N ILE A 81 -2.62 10.81 -10.77
CA ILE A 81 -3.55 11.74 -11.44
C ILE A 81 -3.16 13.18 -11.15
N LEU A 82 -2.92 13.52 -9.88
CA LEU A 82 -2.49 14.87 -9.49
C LEU A 82 -1.16 15.27 -10.13
N LEU A 83 -0.21 14.33 -10.21
CA LEU A 83 1.07 14.57 -10.86
C LEU A 83 0.91 14.84 -12.35
N ILE A 84 0.10 14.04 -13.06
CA ILE A 84 -0.19 14.25 -14.49
C ILE A 84 -0.88 15.58 -14.72
N THR A 85 -1.90 15.94 -13.92
CA THR A 85 -2.65 17.19 -14.15
C THR A 85 -1.78 18.42 -13.96
N VAL A 86 -0.95 18.44 -12.91
CA VAL A 86 0.01 19.53 -12.68
C VAL A 86 1.07 19.57 -13.78
N PHE A 87 1.64 18.42 -14.13
CA PHE A 87 2.68 18.34 -15.16
C PHE A 87 2.16 18.72 -16.55
N ALA A 88 0.99 18.21 -16.94
CA ALA A 88 0.35 18.53 -18.21
C ALA A 88 -0.04 20.01 -18.29
N GLY A 89 -0.54 20.60 -17.19
CA GLY A 89 -0.82 22.03 -17.12
C GLY A 89 0.44 22.87 -17.33
N ALA A 90 1.53 22.56 -16.63
CA ALA A 90 2.80 23.25 -16.81
C ALA A 90 3.36 23.10 -18.23
N MET A 91 3.27 21.90 -18.80
CA MET A 91 3.72 21.63 -20.17
C MET A 91 2.85 22.36 -21.21
N ALA A 92 1.55 22.45 -20.99
CA ALA A 92 0.64 23.19 -21.87
C ALA A 92 0.93 24.69 -21.86
N SER A 93 1.17 25.29 -20.69
CA SER A 93 1.58 26.71 -20.58
C SER A 93 2.91 26.99 -21.26
N PHE A 94 3.86 26.07 -21.14
CA PHE A 94 5.14 26.18 -21.85
C PHE A 94 4.94 26.09 -23.38
N PHE A 95 4.13 25.13 -23.82
CA PHE A 95 3.86 24.92 -25.24
C PHE A 95 3.10 26.11 -25.86
N SER A 96 2.14 26.70 -25.15
CA SER A 96 1.41 27.87 -25.64
C SER A 96 2.33 29.07 -25.86
N GLN A 97 3.24 29.34 -24.92
CA GLN A 97 4.20 30.44 -25.05
C GLN A 97 5.10 30.28 -26.28
N PHE A 98 5.63 29.09 -26.50
CA PHE A 98 6.44 28.79 -27.68
C PHE A 98 5.63 28.90 -28.99
N SER A 99 4.37 28.46 -29.00
CA SER A 99 3.51 28.55 -30.19
C SER A 99 3.21 29.99 -30.60
N GLU A 100 3.00 30.90 -29.65
CA GLU A 100 2.76 32.32 -29.93
C GLU A 100 3.97 33.01 -30.58
N GLU A 101 5.19 32.67 -30.14
CA GLU A 101 6.44 33.18 -30.73
C GLU A 101 6.60 32.75 -32.20
N LEU A 102 6.26 31.49 -32.50
CA LEU A 102 6.28 30.97 -33.87
C LEU A 102 5.23 31.64 -34.77
N GLU A 103 3.99 31.80 -34.30
CA GLU A 103 2.94 32.46 -35.08
C GLU A 103 3.26 33.93 -35.35
N SER A 104 3.82 34.65 -34.36
CA SER A 104 4.26 36.04 -34.51
C SER A 104 5.35 36.19 -35.58
N SER A 105 6.36 35.32 -35.54
CA SER A 105 7.45 35.34 -36.53
C SER A 105 6.98 34.95 -37.93
N LEU A 106 6.09 33.95 -38.07
CA LEU A 106 5.48 33.59 -39.35
C LEU A 106 4.60 34.72 -39.92
N ALA A 107 3.83 35.40 -39.08
CA ALA A 107 3.00 36.54 -39.49
C ALA A 107 3.87 37.68 -40.05
N ALA A 108 4.99 37.99 -39.39
CA ALA A 108 5.93 38.99 -39.87
C ALA A 108 6.50 38.63 -41.25
N ILE A 109 6.90 37.37 -41.45
CA ILE A 109 7.39 36.87 -42.75
C ILE A 109 6.32 37.02 -43.83
N ARG A 110 5.07 36.60 -43.55
CA ARG A 110 3.94 36.71 -44.50
C ARG A 110 3.66 38.15 -44.91
N MET A 111 3.72 39.09 -43.96
CA MET A 111 3.56 40.51 -44.26
C MET A 111 4.65 41.00 -45.22
N LEU A 112 5.91 40.67 -44.96
CA LEU A 112 7.03 41.08 -45.81
C LEU A 112 6.88 40.57 -47.26
N PHE A 113 6.45 39.32 -47.46
CA PHE A 113 6.17 38.79 -48.80
C PHE A 113 4.97 39.44 -49.48
N SER A 114 3.97 39.91 -48.73
CA SER A 114 2.82 40.64 -49.28
C SER A 114 3.18 42.02 -49.83
N PHE A 115 4.35 42.57 -49.48
CA PHE A 115 4.82 43.88 -49.92
C PHE A 115 5.83 43.83 -51.09
N MET A 116 6.30 42.64 -51.48
CA MET A 116 7.19 42.42 -52.63
C MET A 116 6.40 42.02 -53.87
#